data_AF-A0A1G5SFD6-F1
#
_entry.id   AF-A0A1G5SFD6-F1
#
_cell.length_a   1.000
_cell.length_b   1.000
_cell.length_c   1.000
_cell.angle_alpha   90.00
_cell.angle_beta   90.00
_cell.angle_gamma   90.00
#
_symmetry.space_group_name_H-M   'P 1'
#
loop_
_entity.id
_entity.type
_entity.pdbx_description
1 polymer ?
#
loop_
_entity_poly.entity_id
_entity_poly.type
_entity_poly.pdbx_seq_one_letter_code
_entity_poly.pdbx_strand_id
1 'polypeptide(L)'
;MTLNHSVIKAIAVQLASLTITALAVTLLPWSISWFQAAGLQGGIAAMISFCLPATPYWWRLIHLAFVPTLLVASLLQLPPYWYLIGFIILALIFGRIYRTQVPLFLSSQQTIRALAELLPQKQPFSMVDLGSGCGGVICKLAKVLPNGRYDGVETAILPCWIGKLRVRLFHQACRFRWKNIWQHNLSSYDVVYAYLSPVPMPDLWQKVTQEMRPGSLFISNTFSVPGVTPDYSIALNDFSGSALHVWKIK
;
A
#
# COMPACT_ATOMS: atom_id res chain seq x y z
N MET A 1 -12.89 -4.15 11.53
CA MET A 1 -14.01 -3.86 10.60
C MET A 1 -13.70 -4.55 9.27
N THR A 2 -14.39 -5.63 8.93
CA THR A 2 -14.04 -6.44 7.74
C THR A 2 -14.46 -5.73 6.46
N LEU A 3 -13.59 -5.72 5.45
CA LEU A 3 -13.76 -5.02 4.17
C LEU A 3 -15.15 -5.22 3.54
N ASN A 4 -15.73 -6.42 3.73
CA ASN A 4 -17.05 -6.80 3.24
C ASN A 4 -18.17 -5.89 3.76
N HIS A 5 -18.13 -5.44 5.01
CA HIS A 5 -19.17 -4.59 5.57
C HIS A 5 -19.16 -3.19 4.95
N SER A 6 -17.99 -2.65 4.63
CA SER A 6 -17.88 -1.31 4.03
C SER A 6 -18.40 -1.29 2.60
N VAL A 7 -18.08 -2.31 1.80
CA VAL A 7 -18.57 -2.40 0.40
C VAL A 7 -20.08 -2.54 0.34
N ILE A 8 -20.67 -3.39 1.19
CA ILE A 8 -22.14 -3.54 1.27
C ILE A 8 -22.79 -2.20 1.64
N LYS A 9 -22.24 -1.48 2.63
CA LYS A 9 -22.69 -0.12 2.97
C LYS A 9 -22.59 0.84 1.77
N ALA A 10 -21.49 0.82 1.00
CA ALA A 10 -21.35 1.65 -0.20
C ALA A 10 -22.51 1.42 -1.17
N ILE A 11 -22.76 0.15 -1.48
CA ILE A 11 -23.76 -0.24 -2.47
C ILE A 11 -25.14 0.19 -1.99
N ALA A 12 -25.47 -0.07 -0.71
CA ALA A 12 -26.73 0.37 -0.12
C ALA A 12 -26.91 1.90 -0.19
N VAL A 13 -25.88 2.68 0.12
CA VAL A 13 -25.91 4.15 0.01
C VAL A 13 -26.17 4.59 -1.43
N GLN A 14 -25.48 3.99 -2.41
CA GLN A 14 -25.66 4.34 -3.82
C GLN A 14 -27.06 3.98 -4.32
N LEU A 15 -27.58 2.80 -3.98
CA LEU A 15 -28.93 2.40 -4.37
C LEU A 15 -29.99 3.30 -3.73
N ALA A 16 -29.90 3.57 -2.43
CA ALA A 16 -30.85 4.43 -1.72
C ALA A 16 -30.86 5.85 -2.30
N SER A 17 -29.69 6.45 -2.50
CA SER A 17 -29.58 7.79 -3.09
C SER A 17 -30.08 7.83 -4.54
N LEU A 18 -29.81 6.81 -5.36
CA LEU A 18 -30.37 6.70 -6.71
C LEU A 18 -31.89 6.65 -6.69
N THR A 19 -32.48 5.85 -5.80
CA THR A 19 -33.94 5.77 -5.66
C THR A 19 -34.54 7.12 -5.23
N ILE A 20 -33.93 7.79 -4.24
CA ILE A 20 -34.42 9.10 -3.76
C ILE A 20 -34.32 10.15 -4.88
N THR A 21 -33.21 10.20 -5.62
CA THR A 21 -33.06 11.13 -6.74
C THR A 21 -34.05 10.82 -7.86
N ALA A 22 -34.25 9.55 -8.21
CA ALA A 22 -35.21 9.16 -9.24
C ALA A 22 -36.63 9.60 -8.85
N LEU A 23 -37.05 9.34 -7.61
CA LEU A 23 -38.34 9.80 -7.09
C LEU A 23 -38.46 11.33 -7.15
N ALA A 24 -37.44 12.06 -6.70
CA ALA A 24 -37.42 13.53 -6.75
C ALA A 24 -37.58 14.05 -8.18
N VAL A 25 -36.86 13.48 -9.16
CA VAL A 25 -36.95 13.89 -10.57
C VAL A 25 -38.32 13.56 -11.16
N THR A 26 -38.96 12.46 -10.76
CA THR A 26 -40.28 12.07 -11.29
C THR A 26 -41.46 12.79 -10.64
N LEU A 27 -41.37 13.13 -9.35
CA LEU A 27 -42.49 13.67 -8.57
C LEU A 27 -42.49 15.19 -8.52
N LEU A 28 -41.32 15.83 -8.67
CA LEU A 28 -41.23 17.29 -8.66
C LEU A 28 -41.52 17.83 -10.06
N PRO A 29 -42.27 18.93 -10.18
CA PRO A 29 -42.63 19.51 -11.48
C PRO A 29 -41.47 20.26 -12.17
N TRP A 30 -40.25 20.18 -11.63
CA TRP A 30 -39.08 20.90 -12.12
C TRP A 30 -38.39 20.13 -13.25
N SER A 31 -38.01 20.83 -14.32
CA SER A 31 -37.16 20.27 -15.37
C SER A 31 -35.71 20.17 -14.88
N ILE A 32 -35.34 19.00 -14.36
CA ILE A 32 -33.99 18.71 -13.87
C ILE A 32 -33.14 18.15 -15.01
N SER A 33 -32.01 18.81 -15.31
CA SER A 33 -31.03 18.30 -16.27
C SER A 33 -30.27 17.09 -15.72
N TRP A 34 -29.68 16.26 -16.61
CA TRP A 34 -28.87 15.10 -16.20
C TRP A 34 -27.71 15.46 -15.26
N PHE A 35 -27.06 16.62 -15.45
CA PHE A 35 -25.99 17.10 -14.57
C PHE A 35 -26.50 17.46 -13.18
N GLN A 36 -27.66 18.11 -13.10
CA GLN A 36 -28.29 18.43 -11.81
C GLN A 36 -28.75 17.18 -11.09
N ALA A 37 -29.33 16.21 -11.81
CA ALA A 37 -29.71 14.92 -11.24
C ALA A 37 -28.49 14.15 -10.70
N ALA A 38 -27.39 14.09 -11.47
CA ALA A 38 -26.15 13.44 -11.04
C ALA A 38 -25.54 14.14 -9.80
N GLY A 39 -25.51 15.47 -9.79
CA GLY A 39 -25.03 16.26 -8.64
C GLY A 39 -25.90 16.06 -7.40
N LEU A 40 -27.23 16.06 -7.56
CA LEU A 40 -28.19 15.80 -6.50
C LEU A 40 -28.01 14.40 -5.91
N GLN A 41 -27.86 13.38 -6.77
CA GLN A 41 -27.60 12.01 -6.33
C GLN A 41 -26.30 11.92 -5.53
N GLY A 42 -25.21 12.50 -6.04
CA GLY A 42 -23.92 12.51 -5.34
C GLY A 42 -24.01 13.21 -3.97
N GLY A 43 -24.70 14.35 -3.91
CA GLY A 43 -24.95 15.08 -2.66
C GLY A 43 -25.74 14.26 -1.65
N ILE A 44 -26.82 13.62 -2.07
CA ILE A 44 -27.64 12.74 -1.21
C ILE A 44 -26.79 11.54 -0.76
N ALA A 45 -26.05 10.89 -1.65
CA ALA A 45 -25.18 9.76 -1.31
C ALA A 45 -24.12 10.15 -0.27
N ALA A 46 -23.47 11.30 -0.44
CA ALA A 46 -22.49 11.82 0.51
C ALA A 46 -23.12 12.15 1.87
N MET A 47 -24.34 12.70 1.88
CA MET A 47 -25.09 12.99 3.10
C MET A 47 -25.51 11.72 3.84
N ILE A 48 -26.04 10.72 3.15
CA ILE A 48 -26.36 9.41 3.76
C ILE A 48 -25.08 8.78 4.32
N SER A 49 -23.97 8.79 3.56
CA SER A 49 -22.68 8.29 4.05
C SER A 49 -22.16 9.06 5.25
N PHE A 50 -22.46 10.35 5.38
CA PHE A 50 -22.09 11.14 6.56
C PHE A 50 -22.89 10.72 7.80
N CYS A 51 -24.15 10.34 7.64
CA CYS A 51 -25.01 9.85 8.72
C CYS A 51 -24.70 8.41 9.15
N LEU A 52 -23.94 7.63 8.36
CA LEU A 52 -23.61 6.25 8.69
C LEU A 52 -22.42 6.16 9.66
N PRO A 53 -22.58 5.46 10.80
CA PRO A 53 -21.46 5.23 11.70
C PRO A 53 -20.42 4.29 11.08
N ALA A 54 -19.16 4.56 11.41
CA ALA A 54 -17.98 3.78 11.04
C ALA A 54 -17.62 3.75 9.53
N THR A 55 -18.09 4.69 8.71
CA THR A 55 -17.54 4.89 7.35
C THR A 55 -16.39 5.90 7.37
N PRO A 56 -15.23 5.59 6.76
CA PRO A 56 -14.12 6.55 6.69
C PRO A 56 -14.52 7.83 5.96
N TYR A 57 -14.01 8.97 6.43
CA TYR A 57 -14.43 10.28 5.95
C TYR A 57 -14.27 10.49 4.43
N TRP A 58 -13.29 9.83 3.81
CA TRP A 58 -13.00 9.91 2.37
C TRP A 58 -14.07 9.21 1.51
N TRP A 59 -14.88 8.30 2.09
CA TRP A 59 -15.98 7.66 1.36
C TRP A 59 -17.02 8.67 0.92
N ARG A 60 -17.21 9.75 1.68
CA ARG A 60 -18.10 10.85 1.33
C ARG A 60 -17.70 11.51 0.01
N LEU A 61 -16.39 11.66 -0.23
CA LEU A 61 -15.86 12.21 -1.49
C LEU A 61 -16.10 11.25 -2.65
N ILE A 62 -15.92 9.94 -2.43
CA ILE A 62 -16.22 8.92 -3.43
C ILE A 62 -17.70 8.95 -3.78
N HIS A 63 -18.60 8.97 -2.78
CA HIS A 63 -20.04 9.03 -2.99
C HIS A 63 -20.47 10.29 -3.74
N LEU A 64 -19.92 11.44 -3.37
CA LEU A 64 -20.19 12.72 -4.03
C LEU A 64 -19.79 12.69 -5.51
N ALA A 65 -18.64 12.10 -5.84
CA ALA A 65 -18.08 12.13 -7.18
C ALA A 65 -18.57 10.98 -8.08
N PHE A 66 -19.08 9.87 -7.52
CA PHE A 66 -19.28 8.61 -8.25
C PHE A 66 -20.19 8.76 -9.48
N VAL A 67 -21.47 9.12 -9.30
CA VAL A 67 -22.42 9.26 -10.43
C VAL A 67 -22.10 10.44 -11.35
N PRO A 68 -21.70 11.63 -10.85
CA PRO A 68 -21.20 12.70 -11.72
C PRO A 68 -20.05 12.25 -12.63
N THR A 69 -19.10 11.47 -12.10
CA THR A 69 -17.97 10.97 -12.88
C THR A 69 -18.40 9.90 -13.89
N LEU A 70 -19.37 9.04 -13.53
CA LEU A 70 -19.96 8.09 -14.48
C LEU A 70 -20.69 8.79 -15.63
N LEU A 71 -21.41 9.88 -15.35
CA LEU A 71 -22.07 10.69 -16.38
C LEU A 71 -21.04 11.36 -17.30
N VAL A 72 -20.00 11.97 -16.74
CA VAL A 72 -18.93 12.57 -17.56
C VAL A 72 -18.25 11.49 -18.41
N ALA A 73 -17.96 10.32 -17.85
CA ALA A 73 -17.32 9.23 -18.57
C ALA A 73 -18.21 8.68 -19.71
N SER A 74 -19.53 8.62 -19.53
CA SER A 74 -20.46 8.20 -20.58
C SER A 74 -20.59 9.24 -21.70
N LEU A 75 -20.56 10.53 -21.36
CA LEU A 75 -20.56 11.62 -22.34
C LEU A 75 -19.26 11.67 -23.15
N LEU A 76 -18.13 11.34 -22.54
CA LEU A 76 -16.84 11.23 -23.21
C LEU A 76 -16.72 9.99 -24.11
N GLN A 77 -17.71 9.07 -24.08
CA GLN A 77 -17.74 7.83 -24.86
C GLN A 77 -16.42 7.05 -24.77
N LEU A 78 -15.84 6.97 -23.56
CA LEU A 78 -14.55 6.31 -23.38
C LEU A 78 -14.63 4.85 -23.82
N PRO A 79 -13.72 4.40 -24.70
CA PRO A 79 -13.70 3.02 -25.13
C PRO A 79 -13.58 2.03 -23.95
N PRO A 80 -14.31 0.90 -23.96
CA PRO A 80 -14.35 -0.05 -22.85
C PRO A 80 -12.97 -0.56 -22.38
N TYR A 81 -12.00 -0.63 -23.30
CA TYR A 81 -10.66 -1.12 -23.00
C TYR A 81 -9.92 -0.24 -21.98
N TRP A 82 -10.23 1.05 -21.83
CA TRP A 82 -9.61 1.89 -20.81
C TRP A 82 -9.97 1.48 -19.39
N TYR A 83 -11.24 1.12 -19.17
CA TYR A 83 -11.68 0.58 -17.88
C TYR A 83 -11.02 -0.77 -17.61
N LEU A 84 -10.90 -1.62 -18.62
CA LEU A 84 -10.19 -2.90 -18.52
C LEU A 84 -8.71 -2.71 -18.19
N ILE A 85 -8.01 -1.79 -18.86
CA ILE A 85 -6.62 -1.46 -18.57
C ILE A 85 -6.48 -0.96 -17.12
N GLY A 86 -7.34 -0.04 -16.69
CA GLY A 86 -7.35 0.46 -15.31
C GLY A 86 -7.56 -0.68 -14.30
N PHE A 87 -8.52 -1.57 -14.56
CA PHE A 87 -8.77 -2.75 -13.74
C PHE A 87 -7.55 -3.69 -13.69
N ILE A 88 -6.93 -3.98 -14.83
CA ILE A 88 -5.73 -4.83 -14.90
C ILE A 88 -4.59 -4.20 -14.09
N ILE A 89 -4.34 -2.89 -14.23
CA ILE A 89 -3.32 -2.19 -13.45
C ILE A 89 -3.59 -2.33 -11.96
N LEU A 90 -4.82 -2.05 -11.52
CA LEU A 90 -5.22 -2.19 -10.11
C LEU A 90 -5.06 -3.64 -9.63
N ALA A 91 -5.45 -4.63 -10.43
CA ALA A 91 -5.29 -6.05 -10.11
C ALA A 91 -3.81 -6.47 -10.01
N LEU A 92 -2.94 -5.93 -10.86
CA LEU A 92 -1.51 -6.25 -10.84
C LEU A 92 -0.76 -5.61 -9.65
N ILE A 93 -1.25 -4.47 -9.14
CA ILE A 93 -0.69 -3.78 -7.96
C ILE A 93 -1.30 -4.35 -6.67
N PHE A 94 -2.63 -4.38 -6.58
CA PHE A 94 -3.39 -4.61 -5.36
C PHE A 94 -4.08 -5.97 -5.30
N GLY A 95 -4.09 -6.73 -6.39
CA GLY A 95 -4.81 -7.99 -6.48
C GLY A 95 -4.31 -9.09 -5.55
N ARG A 96 -3.22 -8.88 -4.79
CA ARG A 96 -2.78 -9.82 -3.75
C ARG A 96 -3.14 -9.41 -2.33
N ILE A 97 -3.62 -8.18 -2.11
CA ILE A 97 -4.00 -7.66 -0.79
C ILE A 97 -5.05 -8.55 -0.11
N TYR A 98 -5.99 -9.11 -0.88
CA TYR A 98 -7.03 -9.97 -0.29
C TYR A 98 -6.45 -11.23 0.39
N ARG A 99 -5.26 -11.68 0.01
CA ARG A 99 -4.54 -12.80 0.65
C ARG A 99 -3.49 -12.34 1.63
N THR A 100 -2.66 -11.37 1.24
CA THR A 100 -1.49 -10.97 2.03
C THR A 100 -1.83 -9.95 3.11
N GLN A 101 -2.90 -9.18 2.93
CA GLN A 101 -3.28 -8.05 3.78
C GLN A 101 -2.16 -7.00 3.94
N VAL A 102 -1.30 -6.91 2.93
CA VAL A 102 -0.20 -5.94 2.83
C VAL A 102 -0.46 -5.05 1.63
N PRO A 103 -0.96 -3.81 1.83
CA PRO A 103 -1.03 -2.84 0.75
C PRO A 103 0.36 -2.31 0.41
N LEU A 104 0.46 -1.62 -0.73
CA LEU A 104 1.72 -1.00 -1.15
C LEU A 104 2.01 0.21 -0.27
N PHE A 105 2.97 0.06 0.66
CA PHE A 105 3.52 1.17 1.43
C PHE A 105 4.80 1.70 0.79
N LEU A 106 4.94 3.02 0.76
CA LEU A 106 6.12 3.69 0.23
C LEU A 106 6.90 4.32 1.38
N SER A 107 8.16 3.92 1.53
CA SER A 107 9.05 4.49 2.54
C SER A 107 9.44 5.94 2.22
N SER A 108 9.47 6.77 3.26
CA SER A 108 9.83 8.17 3.18
C SER A 108 11.34 8.38 2.92
N GLN A 109 11.73 9.59 2.53
CA GLN A 109 13.16 9.92 2.40
C GLN A 109 13.88 9.89 3.76
N GLN A 110 13.15 10.21 4.83
CA GLN A 110 13.58 10.12 6.22
C GLN A 110 13.91 8.67 6.58
N THR A 111 13.08 7.71 6.16
CA THR A 111 13.38 6.27 6.31
C THR A 111 14.73 5.92 5.70
N ILE A 112 14.98 6.36 4.46
CA ILE A 112 16.22 6.03 3.74
C ILE A 112 17.44 6.64 4.43
N ARG A 113 17.34 7.87 4.95
CA ARG A 113 18.42 8.51 5.71
C ARG A 113 18.71 7.75 7.02
N ALA A 114 17.68 7.45 7.79
CA ALA A 114 17.83 6.71 9.04
C ALA A 114 18.41 5.30 8.82
N LEU A 115 17.95 4.59 7.78
CA LEU A 115 18.56 3.32 7.38
C LEU A 115 20.02 3.49 6.96
N ALA A 116 20.33 4.52 6.17
CA ALA A 116 21.69 4.77 5.75
C ALA A 116 22.63 5.06 6.93
N GLU A 117 22.17 5.74 7.98
CA GLU A 117 22.96 5.97 9.20
C GLU A 117 23.12 4.71 10.06
N LEU A 118 22.10 3.86 10.10
CA LEU A 118 22.07 2.64 10.89
C LEU A 118 22.95 1.52 10.31
N LEU A 119 23.04 1.45 8.99
CA LEU A 119 23.72 0.37 8.28
C LEU A 119 25.26 0.51 8.35
N PRO A 120 26.02 -0.59 8.22
CA PRO A 120 27.48 -0.54 8.21
C PRO A 120 28.02 0.34 7.07
N GLN A 121 28.79 1.38 7.43
CA GLN A 121 29.34 2.33 6.46
C GLN A 121 30.53 1.75 5.67
N LYS A 122 31.43 1.07 6.39
CA LYS A 122 32.75 0.66 5.86
C LYS A 122 32.86 -0.83 5.58
N GLN A 123 32.04 -1.66 6.23
CA GLN A 123 32.12 -3.11 6.11
C GLN A 123 31.10 -3.61 5.08
N PRO A 124 31.44 -4.63 4.28
CA PRO A 124 30.46 -5.29 3.43
C PRO A 124 29.34 -5.90 4.28
N PHE A 125 28.11 -5.79 3.80
CA PHE A 125 26.95 -6.39 4.44
C PHE A 125 25.92 -6.78 3.40
N SER A 126 24.94 -7.58 3.81
CA SER A 126 23.85 -8.03 2.97
C SER A 126 22.51 -7.66 3.58
N MET A 127 21.68 -7.01 2.78
CA MET A 127 20.36 -6.53 3.20
C MET A 127 19.29 -7.05 2.25
N VAL A 128 18.15 -7.47 2.81
CA VAL A 128 16.94 -7.75 2.04
C VAL A 128 15.78 -6.87 2.48
N ASP A 129 15.02 -6.37 1.51
CA ASP A 129 13.76 -5.65 1.69
C ASP A 129 12.59 -6.59 1.33
N LEU A 130 11.79 -6.97 2.35
CA LEU A 130 10.63 -7.84 2.22
C LEU A 130 9.38 -7.00 1.92
N GLY A 131 8.77 -7.23 0.76
CA GLY A 131 7.72 -6.36 0.24
C GLY A 131 8.29 -5.09 -0.38
N SER A 132 9.36 -5.22 -1.17
CA SER A 132 10.15 -4.07 -1.63
C SER A 132 9.40 -3.12 -2.58
N GLY A 133 8.22 -3.49 -3.07
CA GLY A 133 7.45 -2.72 -4.04
C GLY A 133 8.25 -2.49 -5.31
N CYS A 134 8.43 -1.21 -5.68
CA CYS A 134 9.28 -0.80 -6.80
C CYS A 134 10.77 -0.66 -6.40
N GLY A 135 11.13 -1.11 -5.19
CA GLY A 135 12.42 -1.03 -4.48
C GLY A 135 13.05 0.35 -4.45
N GLY A 136 12.24 1.35 -4.06
CA GLY A 136 12.75 2.68 -3.78
C GLY A 136 13.82 2.70 -2.68
N VAL A 137 13.67 1.85 -1.65
CA VAL A 137 14.62 1.76 -0.52
C VAL A 137 15.96 1.18 -0.99
N ILE A 138 15.96 -0.06 -1.49
CA ILE A 138 17.19 -0.75 -1.87
C ILE A 138 17.97 -0.04 -2.99
N CYS A 139 17.30 0.55 -3.98
CA CYS A 139 17.99 1.28 -5.05
C CYS A 139 18.66 2.56 -4.52
N LYS A 140 18.02 3.27 -3.58
CA LYS A 140 18.61 4.49 -3.03
C LYS A 140 19.73 4.17 -2.05
N LEU A 141 19.57 3.15 -1.20
CA LEU A 141 20.64 2.69 -0.30
C LEU A 141 21.84 2.17 -1.09
N ALA A 142 21.65 1.43 -2.18
CA ALA A 142 22.75 0.98 -3.04
C ALA A 142 23.60 2.12 -3.62
N LYS A 143 23.02 3.33 -3.80
CA LYS A 143 23.77 4.52 -4.23
C LYS A 143 24.55 5.17 -3.08
N VAL A 144 23.96 5.23 -1.89
CA VAL A 144 24.55 5.91 -0.72
C VAL A 144 25.61 5.02 -0.05
N LEU A 145 25.37 3.72 -0.02
CA LEU A 145 26.18 2.70 0.65
C LEU A 145 26.53 1.58 -0.33
N PRO A 146 27.49 1.81 -1.24
CA PRO A 146 27.83 0.87 -2.31
C PRO A 146 28.48 -0.43 -1.83
N ASN A 147 28.97 -0.45 -0.58
CA ASN A 147 29.57 -1.64 0.03
C ASN A 147 28.52 -2.72 0.41
N GLY A 148 27.23 -2.36 0.41
CA GLY A 148 26.14 -3.27 0.73
C GLY A 148 25.68 -4.08 -0.49
N ARG A 149 25.27 -5.33 -0.26
CA ARG A 149 24.52 -6.15 -1.21
C ARG A 149 23.04 -6.05 -0.90
N TYR A 150 22.25 -5.49 -1.81
CA TYR A 150 20.83 -5.27 -1.60
C TYR A 150 19.96 -6.16 -2.48
N ASP A 151 19.07 -6.90 -1.84
CA ASP A 151 18.05 -7.71 -2.49
C ASP A 151 16.64 -7.19 -2.14
N GLY A 152 15.75 -7.14 -3.12
CA GLY A 152 14.32 -6.86 -2.93
C GLY A 152 13.48 -8.08 -3.24
N VAL A 153 12.57 -8.44 -2.35
CA VAL A 153 11.62 -9.52 -2.56
C VAL A 153 10.22 -8.93 -2.60
N GLU A 154 9.53 -9.11 -3.72
CA GLU A 154 8.18 -8.60 -3.93
C GLU A 154 7.29 -9.70 -4.52
N THR A 155 6.04 -9.75 -4.06
CA THR A 155 5.02 -10.71 -4.48
C THR A 155 4.05 -10.10 -5.50
N ALA A 156 3.81 -8.78 -5.46
CA ALA A 156 3.03 -8.03 -6.43
C ALA A 156 3.75 -7.97 -7.78
N ILE A 157 2.99 -8.20 -8.85
CA ILE A 157 3.54 -8.37 -10.20
C ILE A 157 4.08 -7.02 -10.69
N LEU A 158 3.21 -6.01 -10.82
CA LEU A 158 3.60 -4.73 -11.43
C LEU A 158 4.71 -4.00 -10.64
N PRO A 159 4.66 -3.89 -9.30
CA PRO A 159 5.75 -3.29 -8.53
C PRO A 159 7.10 -4.00 -8.75
N CYS A 160 7.10 -5.33 -8.73
CA CYS A 160 8.33 -6.10 -8.97
C CYS A 160 8.87 -5.89 -10.38
N TRP A 161 8.00 -5.87 -11.40
CA TRP A 161 8.40 -5.59 -12.78
C TRP A 161 8.99 -4.18 -12.95
N ILE A 162 8.37 -3.16 -12.35
CA ILE A 162 8.90 -1.79 -12.33
C ILE A 162 10.28 -1.75 -11.65
N GLY A 163 10.43 -2.44 -10.51
CA GLY A 163 11.71 -2.57 -9.81
C GLY A 163 12.80 -3.20 -10.68
N LYS A 164 12.52 -4.34 -11.31
CA LYS A 164 13.44 -5.01 -12.24
C LYS A 164 13.82 -4.12 -13.42
N LEU A 165 12.84 -3.43 -14.01
CA LEU A 165 13.08 -2.53 -15.13
C LEU A 165 13.98 -1.36 -14.71
N ARG A 166 13.72 -0.75 -13.54
CA ARG A 166 14.55 0.31 -12.98
C ARG A 166 16.00 -0.15 -12.77
N VAL A 167 16.22 -1.34 -12.22
CA VAL A 167 17.57 -1.88 -12.04
C VAL A 167 18.27 -2.05 -13.37
N ARG A 168 17.59 -2.62 -14.38
CA ARG A 168 18.17 -2.85 -15.70
C ARG A 168 18.47 -1.57 -16.46
N LEU A 169 17.52 -0.62 -16.50
CA LEU A 169 17.67 0.63 -17.26
C LEU A 169 18.69 1.58 -16.64
N PHE A 170 18.81 1.61 -15.31
CA PHE A 170 19.70 2.53 -14.60
C PHE A 170 20.91 1.84 -13.97
N HIS A 171 21.23 0.61 -14.39
CA HIS A 171 22.37 -0.19 -13.91
C HIS A 171 22.56 -0.14 -12.39
N GLN A 172 21.47 -0.31 -11.63
CA GLN A 172 21.50 -0.17 -10.17
C GLN A 172 22.21 -1.38 -9.53
N ALA A 173 23.01 -1.13 -8.49
CA ALA A 173 23.72 -2.17 -7.73
C ALA A 173 22.81 -2.89 -6.71
N CYS A 174 21.64 -3.35 -7.14
CA CYS A 174 20.70 -4.12 -6.32
C CYS A 174 19.98 -5.18 -7.17
N ARG A 175 19.37 -6.18 -6.53
CA ARG A 175 18.69 -7.29 -7.22
C ARG A 175 17.23 -7.38 -6.79
N PHE A 176 16.35 -7.74 -7.72
CA PHE A 176 14.93 -7.96 -7.44
C PHE A 176 14.50 -9.38 -7.76
N ARG A 177 13.72 -9.95 -6.84
CA ARG A 177 13.15 -11.28 -6.97
C ARG A 177 11.64 -11.17 -6.85
N TRP A 178 10.95 -11.64 -7.87
CA TRP A 178 9.51 -11.88 -7.78
C TRP A 178 9.33 -13.20 -7.05
N LYS A 179 9.10 -13.14 -5.74
CA LYS A 179 9.02 -14.34 -4.88
C LYS A 179 8.11 -14.07 -3.69
N ASN A 180 7.49 -15.12 -3.20
CA ASN A 180 6.80 -15.09 -1.91
C ASN A 180 7.85 -14.89 -0.79
N ILE A 181 7.64 -13.87 0.05
CA ILE A 181 8.53 -13.57 1.19
C ILE A 181 8.67 -14.75 2.15
N TRP A 182 7.60 -15.54 2.34
CA TRP A 182 7.58 -16.67 3.26
C TRP A 182 8.51 -17.81 2.82
N GLN A 183 8.70 -17.96 1.51
CA GLN A 183 9.57 -18.98 0.90
C GLN A 183 10.97 -18.45 0.61
N HIS A 184 11.26 -17.19 0.93
CA HIS A 184 12.59 -16.61 0.76
C HIS A 184 13.43 -16.91 2.00
N ASN A 185 14.63 -17.43 1.80
CA ASN A 185 15.53 -17.79 2.90
C ASN A 185 16.22 -16.52 3.43
N LEU A 186 16.17 -16.30 4.75
CA LEU A 186 16.74 -15.12 5.40
C LEU A 186 18.15 -15.32 5.99
N SER A 187 18.68 -16.54 6.03
CA SER A 187 19.91 -16.88 6.76
C SER A 187 21.16 -16.22 6.20
N SER A 188 21.17 -15.88 4.92
CA SER A 188 22.31 -15.24 4.25
C SER A 188 22.37 -13.72 4.41
N TYR A 189 21.43 -13.11 5.13
CA TYR A 189 21.37 -11.65 5.28
C TYR A 189 21.87 -11.21 6.65
N ASP A 190 22.52 -10.05 6.69
CA ASP A 190 22.93 -9.37 7.92
C ASP A 190 21.81 -8.43 8.41
N VAL A 191 20.99 -7.94 7.46
CA VAL A 191 19.86 -7.05 7.74
C VAL A 191 18.62 -7.48 6.94
N VAL A 192 17.50 -7.63 7.64
CA VAL A 192 16.17 -7.80 7.03
C VAL A 192 15.35 -6.57 7.34
N TYR A 193 14.85 -5.91 6.31
CA TYR A 193 13.95 -4.77 6.41
C TYR A 193 12.55 -5.13 5.91
N ALA A 194 11.52 -4.61 6.57
CA ALA A 194 10.13 -4.82 6.19
C ALA A 194 9.28 -3.55 6.40
N TYR A 195 8.44 -3.23 5.42
CA TYR A 195 7.34 -2.28 5.59
C TYR A 195 6.04 -2.89 5.06
N LEU A 196 5.49 -3.82 5.84
CA LEU A 196 4.37 -4.66 5.44
C LEU A 196 3.06 -4.14 6.03
N SER A 197 2.45 -4.81 6.99
CA SER A 197 1.28 -4.35 7.73
C SER A 197 1.28 -5.02 9.11
N PRO A 198 0.39 -4.65 10.05
CA PRO A 198 0.38 -5.28 11.38
C PRO A 198 0.09 -6.78 11.36
N VAL A 199 -0.70 -7.25 10.39
CA VAL A 199 -1.22 -8.62 10.33
C VAL A 199 -0.10 -9.68 10.18
N PRO A 200 0.85 -9.56 9.22
CA PRO A 200 1.92 -10.54 9.07
C PRO A 200 3.05 -10.42 10.10
N MET A 201 3.06 -9.41 10.97
CA MET A 201 4.20 -9.18 11.88
C MET A 201 4.50 -10.34 12.84
N PRO A 202 3.51 -11.02 13.45
CA PRO A 202 3.78 -12.18 14.32
C PRO A 202 4.46 -13.33 13.57
N ASP A 203 3.94 -13.71 12.40
CA ASP A 203 4.48 -14.80 11.59
C ASP A 203 5.85 -14.43 11.01
N LEU A 204 6.03 -13.16 10.62
CA LEU A 204 7.31 -12.66 10.14
C LEU A 204 8.36 -12.72 11.26
N TRP A 205 7.99 -12.39 12.49
CA TRP A 205 8.89 -12.49 13.64
C TRP A 205 9.34 -13.93 13.89
N GLN A 206 8.43 -14.90 13.82
CA GLN A 206 8.79 -16.32 13.92
C GLN A 206 9.79 -16.72 12.84
N LYS A 207 9.55 -16.33 11.58
CA LYS A 207 10.47 -16.62 10.48
C LYS A 207 11.85 -15.97 10.67
N VAL A 208 11.87 -14.70 11.06
CA VAL A 208 13.10 -13.93 11.31
C VAL A 208 13.94 -14.58 12.41
N THR A 209 13.33 -14.94 13.53
CA THR A 209 14.03 -15.58 14.67
C THR A 209 14.51 -16.99 14.36
N GLN A 210 13.82 -17.73 13.49
CA GLN A 210 14.21 -19.09 13.09
C GLN A 210 15.31 -19.10 12.03
N GLU A 211 15.29 -18.17 11.08
CA GLU A 211 16.17 -18.25 9.90
C GLU A 211 17.38 -17.32 9.97
N MET A 212 17.28 -16.18 10.64
CA MET A 212 18.38 -15.21 10.67
C MET A 212 19.47 -15.62 11.64
N ARG A 213 20.71 -15.23 11.34
CA ARG A 213 21.88 -15.53 12.18
C ARG A 213 21.86 -14.67 13.45
N PRO A 214 22.31 -15.19 14.61
CA PRO A 214 22.59 -14.36 15.78
C PRO A 214 23.47 -13.17 15.44
N GLY A 215 23.13 -12.00 15.98
CA GLY A 215 23.80 -10.73 15.73
C GLY A 215 23.30 -9.94 14.52
N SER A 216 22.49 -10.53 13.65
CA SER A 216 21.84 -9.82 12.53
C SER A 216 20.72 -8.89 13.00
N LEU A 217 20.30 -7.97 12.13
CA LEU A 217 19.28 -6.97 12.44
C LEU A 217 17.99 -7.21 11.68
N PHE A 218 16.87 -7.23 12.40
CA PHE A 218 15.55 -7.09 11.81
C PHE A 218 15.06 -5.65 12.04
N ILE A 219 14.62 -4.99 10.97
CA ILE A 219 14.15 -3.61 11.00
C ILE A 219 12.74 -3.58 10.41
N SER A 220 11.76 -3.15 11.20
CA SER A 220 10.40 -2.92 10.73
C SER A 220 10.10 -1.43 10.67
N ASN A 221 9.50 -0.96 9.57
CA ASN A 221 9.02 0.40 9.45
C ASN A 221 7.56 0.48 9.92
N THR A 222 7.30 1.39 10.86
CA THR A 222 6.01 1.75 11.46
C THR A 222 5.34 0.64 12.29
N PHE A 223 5.44 -0.62 11.87
CA PHE A 223 4.70 -1.72 12.47
C PHE A 223 5.58 -2.48 13.46
N SER A 224 5.18 -2.47 14.74
CA SER A 224 5.81 -3.27 15.78
C SER A 224 5.36 -4.74 15.72
N VAL A 225 6.15 -5.62 16.32
CA VAL A 225 5.75 -7.02 16.54
C VAL A 225 4.96 -7.10 17.86
N PRO A 226 3.70 -7.58 17.84
CA PRO A 226 2.91 -7.70 19.07
C PRO A 226 3.61 -8.55 20.14
N GLY A 227 3.73 -8.01 21.36
CA GLY A 227 4.34 -8.71 22.49
C GLY A 227 5.87 -8.80 22.47
N VAL A 228 6.54 -8.18 21.49
CA VAL A 228 8.00 -8.21 21.37
C VAL A 228 8.54 -6.78 21.33
N THR A 229 9.19 -6.37 22.41
CA THR A 229 9.80 -5.03 22.52
C THR A 229 11.02 -4.92 21.61
N PRO A 230 11.14 -3.89 20.76
CA PRO A 230 12.36 -3.63 20.00
C PRO A 230 13.51 -3.23 20.93
N ASP A 231 14.74 -3.55 20.54
CA ASP A 231 15.93 -3.12 21.30
C ASP A 231 16.04 -1.59 21.33
N TYR A 232 15.67 -0.94 20.22
CA TYR A 232 15.50 0.51 20.14
C TYR A 232 14.58 0.88 18.97
N SER A 233 14.12 2.13 18.96
CA SER A 233 13.32 2.67 17.87
C SER A 233 13.80 4.07 17.49
N ILE A 234 13.78 4.36 16.19
CA ILE A 234 14.17 5.66 15.62
C ILE A 234 12.90 6.34 15.11
N ALA A 235 12.49 7.43 15.75
CA ALA A 235 11.37 8.22 15.27
C ALA A 235 11.72 8.88 13.93
N LEU A 236 10.83 8.74 12.95
CA LEU A 236 10.94 9.37 11.66
C LEU A 236 10.05 10.62 11.67
N ASN A 237 10.68 11.80 11.56
CA ASN A 237 9.97 13.07 11.44
C ASN A 237 9.37 13.24 10.03
N ASP A 238 8.48 12.33 9.65
CA ASP A 238 7.70 12.39 8.41
C ASP A 238 6.21 12.64 8.68
N PHE A 239 5.44 12.90 7.62
CA PHE A 239 4.02 13.24 7.72
C PHE A 239 3.15 12.16 8.39
N SER A 240 3.65 10.92 8.44
CA SER A 240 2.96 9.78 9.06
C SER A 240 3.29 9.58 10.53
N GLY A 241 4.28 10.30 11.08
CA GLY A 241 4.80 10.05 12.43
C GLY A 241 5.34 8.63 12.56
N SER A 242 5.98 8.11 11.51
CA SER A 242 6.47 6.74 11.47
C SER A 242 7.70 6.53 12.36
N ALA A 243 8.07 5.28 12.60
CA ALA A 243 9.30 4.93 13.34
C ALA A 243 9.94 3.68 12.75
N LEU A 244 11.26 3.56 12.85
CA LEU A 244 11.96 2.30 12.60
C LEU A 244 12.12 1.56 13.92
N HIS A 245 11.56 0.36 14.01
CA HIS A 245 11.74 -0.54 15.12
C HIS A 245 12.85 -1.54 14.78
N VAL A 246 13.84 -1.67 15.67
CA VAL A 246 15.03 -2.49 15.42
C VAL A 246 15.15 -3.57 16.47
N TRP A 247 15.36 -4.81 16.01
CA TRP A 247 15.66 -5.96 16.84
C TRP A 247 16.99 -6.57 16.38
N LYS A 248 17.87 -6.87 17.34
CA LYS A 248 19.06 -7.68 17.12
C LYS A 248 18.72 -9.13 17.45
N ILE A 249 18.88 -10.00 16.46
CA ILE A 249 18.60 -11.43 16.62
C ILE A 249 19.61 -12.04 17.58
N LYS A 250 19.13 -12.83 18.53
CA LYS A 250 19.93 -13.49 19.57
C LYS A 250 20.27 -14.92 19.19
#